data_AF-A0A837P9G9-F1
#
_entry.id   AF-A0A837P9G9-F1
#
_cell.length_a   1.000
_cell.length_b   1.000
_cell.length_c   1.000
_cell.angle_alpha   90.00
_cell.angle_beta   90.00
_cell.angle_gamma   90.00
#
_symmetry.space_group_name_H-M   'P 1'
#
loop_
_entity.id
_entity.type
_entity.pdbx_description
1 polymer ?
#
loop_
_entity_poly.entity_id
_entity_poly.type
_entity_poly.pdbx_seq_one_letter_code
_entity_poly.pdbx_strand_id
1 'polypeptide(L)'
;MADQLVLDTQQWLNSTYGDVDGFGSVPENGLTGWDTIYGLTRGLQHELGITDLVDNFGPTTAKLFDEIADDIVPGYSGNITYIIQGGFWCKGIDPAAFDGKFTSDTASAVTTMKEYAGLSDTSGTLDSQFMAALLNMSAFTLVANGYEKIRTMQQQLNHDYLAYTGILPCDGVYQRDTNTALIYALQAEEGLDTDTASGTYGPMTQELTPTVSTGDDNNFVRILQWGLYVNNQAYTGAFDGSYTLDVSSSVATFESDMALPETSGVSAGLDVFMSLLTSAGNPDRDAVACDTSHQIDANEAAALNSAGYKYVGRYLTGTAGTGSSEVDKNLTTSEISILTNAGLKIFPIYQDGASDDEDYFTQTKGSSDGRKAGLAAMQLGFPDDTIIYFAVDVDIQDGDIAGTVEPYFTGVASGINSFGFKVGIYATRNVANTIITDGLATKRSFPTCLLDFLAISVSQCRANGLLISSMKSLLTTSTSIRSPLTVVVRQLLMIFQLVAALEVAMI
;
A
#
# COMPACT_ATOMS: atom_id res chain seq x y z
N MET A 1 6.77 11.33 27.02
CA MET A 1 7.03 11.54 28.46
C MET A 1 7.30 10.17 29.04
N ALA A 2 8.25 10.02 29.96
CA ALA A 2 8.51 8.72 30.58
C ALA A 2 7.31 8.33 31.45
N ASP A 3 6.83 7.09 31.29
CA ASP A 3 5.81 6.46 32.11
C ASP A 3 6.51 5.68 33.23
N GLN A 4 6.10 5.93 34.48
CA GLN A 4 6.73 5.31 35.64
C GLN A 4 6.49 3.79 35.69
N LEU A 5 5.33 3.31 35.24
CA LEU A 5 5.00 1.89 35.28
C LEU A 5 5.68 1.12 34.15
N VAL A 6 5.94 1.78 33.02
CA VAL A 6 6.85 1.26 31.99
C VAL A 6 8.28 1.17 32.54
N LEU A 7 8.76 2.19 33.26
CA LEU A 7 10.09 2.16 33.89
C LEU A 7 10.21 1.03 34.92
N ASP A 8 9.20 0.87 35.78
CA ASP A 8 9.15 -0.20 36.78
C ASP A 8 9.14 -1.58 36.09
N THR A 9 8.44 -1.71 34.96
CA THR A 9 8.46 -2.93 34.12
C THR A 9 9.85 -3.22 33.57
N GLN A 10 10.54 -2.21 33.02
CA GLN A 10 11.89 -2.35 32.48
C GLN A 10 12.91 -2.76 33.56
N GLN A 11 12.82 -2.14 34.74
CA GLN A 11 13.66 -2.48 35.90
C GLN A 11 13.39 -3.89 36.40
N TRP A 12 12.13 -4.29 36.48
CA TRP A 12 11.73 -5.65 36.87
C TRP A 12 12.26 -6.69 35.88
N LEU A 13 12.17 -6.43 34.57
CA LEU A 13 12.69 -7.29 33.52
C LEU A 13 14.21 -7.52 33.69
N ASN A 14 14.98 -6.45 33.84
CA ASN A 14 16.44 -6.54 34.03
C ASN A 14 16.78 -7.25 35.35
N SER A 15 16.07 -6.96 36.44
CA SER A 15 16.31 -7.59 37.73
C SER A 15 15.94 -9.07 37.77
N THR A 16 14.94 -9.49 36.99
CA THR A 16 14.40 -10.86 37.03
C THR A 16 15.12 -11.78 36.04
N TYR A 17 15.44 -11.25 34.85
CA TYR A 17 15.96 -12.05 33.74
C TYR A 17 17.35 -11.62 33.23
N GLY A 18 17.97 -10.57 33.78
CA GLY A 18 19.25 -10.07 33.29
C GLY A 18 20.40 -11.10 33.33
N ASP A 19 20.31 -12.10 34.20
CA ASP A 19 21.27 -13.21 34.30
C ASP A 19 20.84 -14.47 33.51
N VAL A 20 19.69 -14.44 32.82
CA VAL A 20 19.19 -15.53 31.99
C VAL A 20 19.90 -15.50 30.63
N ASP A 21 20.46 -16.65 30.25
CA ASP A 21 21.13 -16.79 28.95
C ASP A 21 20.16 -16.50 27.80
N GLY A 22 20.60 -15.70 26.82
CA GLY A 22 19.78 -15.24 25.70
C GLY A 22 18.81 -14.08 26.01
N PHE A 23 18.60 -13.67 27.26
CA PHE A 23 17.69 -12.55 27.58
C PHE A 23 18.27 -11.17 27.23
N GLY A 24 19.53 -10.92 27.58
CA GLY A 24 20.18 -9.62 27.36
C GLY A 24 19.73 -8.55 28.37
N SER A 25 19.39 -7.35 27.89
CA SER A 25 18.99 -6.22 28.75
C SER A 25 17.96 -5.33 28.05
N VAL A 26 17.16 -4.62 28.84
CA VAL A 26 16.18 -3.64 28.37
C VAL A 26 16.58 -2.23 28.84
N PRO A 27 16.48 -1.17 28.00
CA PRO A 27 16.70 0.20 28.45
C PRO A 27 15.69 0.63 29.53
N GLU A 28 16.18 1.18 30.65
CA GLU A 28 15.35 1.69 31.76
C GLU A 28 15.08 3.19 31.60
N ASN A 29 14.24 3.56 30.64
CA ASN A 29 13.97 4.95 30.27
C ASN A 29 12.50 5.37 30.42
N GLY A 30 11.62 4.45 30.84
CA GLY A 30 10.17 4.67 30.95
C GLY A 30 9.48 4.93 29.62
N LEU A 31 10.12 4.65 28.49
CA LEU A 31 9.54 4.78 27.16
C LEU A 31 9.14 3.40 26.65
N THR A 32 7.89 3.26 26.20
CA THR A 32 7.47 2.07 25.45
C THR A 32 8.25 1.98 24.13
N GLY A 33 8.51 0.76 23.67
CA GLY A 33 9.26 0.51 22.44
C GLY A 33 9.65 -0.96 22.29
N TRP A 34 10.21 -1.28 21.12
CA TRP A 34 10.56 -2.65 20.74
C TRP A 34 11.45 -3.35 21.76
N ASP A 35 12.47 -2.68 22.33
CA ASP A 35 13.35 -3.31 23.33
C ASP A 35 12.60 -3.80 24.58
N THR A 36 11.58 -3.06 25.02
CA THR A 36 10.76 -3.46 26.18
C THR A 36 9.85 -4.62 25.81
N ILE A 37 9.22 -4.57 24.64
CA ILE A 37 8.39 -5.66 24.12
C ILE A 37 9.21 -6.95 23.92
N TYR A 38 10.41 -6.86 23.36
CA TYR A 38 11.32 -7.99 23.22
C TYR A 38 11.77 -8.56 24.57
N GLY A 39 12.00 -7.69 25.56
CA GLY A 39 12.22 -8.13 26.95
C GLY A 39 11.03 -8.93 27.50
N LEU A 40 9.81 -8.42 27.35
CA LEU A 40 8.59 -9.12 27.79
C LEU A 40 8.39 -10.46 27.08
N THR A 41 8.61 -10.52 25.77
CA THR A 41 8.52 -11.74 24.95
C THR A 41 9.55 -12.79 25.37
N ARG A 42 10.81 -12.40 25.54
CA ARG A 42 11.87 -13.33 25.99
C ARG A 42 11.65 -13.79 27.43
N GLY A 43 11.19 -12.89 28.30
CA GLY A 43 10.75 -13.25 29.66
C GLY A 43 9.65 -14.32 29.64
N LEU A 44 8.61 -14.13 28.81
CA LEU A 44 7.56 -15.14 28.64
C LEU A 44 8.10 -16.47 28.14
N GLN A 45 8.94 -16.44 27.10
CA GLN A 45 9.56 -17.64 26.56
C GLN A 45 10.34 -18.42 27.63
N HIS A 46 11.10 -17.72 28.48
CA HIS A 46 11.82 -18.34 29.61
C HIS A 46 10.86 -19.01 30.60
N GLU A 47 9.78 -18.31 31.00
CA GLU A 47 8.76 -18.86 31.91
C GLU A 47 8.02 -20.07 31.31
N LEU A 48 7.91 -20.14 29.98
CA LEU A 48 7.38 -21.30 29.25
C LEU A 48 8.40 -22.43 29.06
N GLY A 49 9.63 -22.28 29.58
CA GLY A 49 10.68 -23.29 29.50
C GLY A 49 11.44 -23.33 28.16
N ILE A 50 11.31 -22.30 27.32
CA ILE A 50 12.10 -22.14 26.10
C ILE A 50 13.51 -21.67 26.49
N THR A 51 14.53 -22.29 25.90
CA THR A 51 15.94 -21.99 26.20
C THR A 51 16.59 -21.08 25.15
N ASP A 52 16.31 -21.31 23.87
CA ASP A 52 16.75 -20.44 22.78
C ASP A 52 15.78 -19.26 22.63
N LEU A 53 16.02 -18.20 23.40
CA LEU A 53 15.16 -17.01 23.44
C LEU A 53 15.32 -16.16 22.18
N VAL A 54 14.21 -15.64 21.66
CA VAL A 54 14.16 -14.81 20.44
C VAL A 54 13.15 -13.66 20.59
N ASP A 55 13.37 -12.58 19.85
CA ASP A 55 12.57 -11.36 19.90
C ASP A 55 11.17 -11.49 19.24
N ASN A 56 10.74 -12.71 18.89
CA ASN A 56 9.48 -12.98 18.20
C ASN A 56 8.56 -13.91 18.99
N PHE A 57 7.26 -13.61 19.02
CA PHE A 57 6.22 -14.50 19.51
C PHE A 57 5.87 -15.52 18.41
N GLY A 58 6.57 -16.66 18.39
CA GLY A 58 6.45 -17.67 17.33
C GLY A 58 5.50 -18.83 17.68
N PRO A 59 5.33 -19.80 16.76
CA PRO A 59 4.45 -20.95 16.95
C PRO A 59 4.75 -21.78 18.21
N THR A 60 6.02 -21.91 18.60
CA THR A 60 6.42 -22.62 19.83
C THR A 60 5.92 -21.89 21.07
N THR A 61 6.11 -20.57 21.14
CA THR A 61 5.61 -19.73 22.24
C THR A 61 4.10 -19.79 22.32
N ALA A 62 3.42 -19.67 21.18
CA ALA A 62 1.96 -19.75 21.10
C ALA A 62 1.43 -21.06 21.67
N LYS A 63 1.95 -22.19 21.17
CA LYS A 63 1.54 -23.52 21.63
C LYS A 63 1.74 -23.70 23.14
N LEU A 64 2.92 -23.35 23.66
CA LEU A 64 3.22 -23.53 25.08
C LEU A 64 2.41 -22.60 25.98
N PHE A 65 2.08 -21.39 25.50
CA PHE A 65 1.20 -20.49 26.23
C PHE A 65 -0.23 -21.05 26.33
N ASP A 66 -0.78 -21.57 25.23
CA ASP A 66 -2.13 -22.17 25.22
C ASP A 66 -2.24 -23.39 26.15
N GLU A 67 -1.14 -24.11 26.40
CA GLU A 67 -1.12 -25.23 27.36
C GLU A 67 -1.35 -24.79 28.82
N ILE A 68 -1.13 -23.50 29.16
CA ILE A 68 -1.28 -22.96 30.52
C ILE A 68 -2.31 -21.84 30.64
N ALA A 69 -2.86 -21.35 29.53
CA ALA A 69 -3.68 -20.13 29.51
C ALA A 69 -4.92 -20.22 30.41
N ASP A 70 -5.56 -21.39 30.48
CA ASP A 70 -6.73 -21.65 31.32
C ASP A 70 -6.44 -21.55 32.84
N ASP A 71 -5.17 -21.67 33.25
CA ASP A 71 -4.75 -21.54 34.65
C ASP A 71 -4.50 -20.06 35.05
N ILE A 72 -4.32 -19.16 34.06
CA ILE A 72 -4.03 -17.74 34.28
C ILE A 72 -5.35 -16.96 34.46
N VAL A 73 -5.97 -17.17 35.61
CA VAL A 73 -7.26 -16.58 36.00
C VAL A 73 -7.15 -15.83 37.33
N PRO A 74 -8.17 -15.05 37.76
CA PRO A 74 -8.12 -14.35 39.04
C PRO A 74 -7.71 -15.25 40.22
N GLY A 75 -6.60 -14.92 40.85
CA GLY A 75 -5.94 -15.72 41.89
C GLY A 75 -4.61 -16.35 41.47
N TYR A 76 -4.32 -16.44 40.17
CA TYR A 76 -3.00 -16.81 39.66
C TYR A 76 -1.94 -15.78 40.10
N SER A 77 -0.71 -16.21 40.33
CA SER A 77 0.40 -15.31 40.68
C SER A 77 1.72 -15.86 40.15
N GLY A 78 2.56 -14.97 39.63
CA GLY A 78 3.87 -15.34 39.11
C GLY A 78 4.43 -14.33 38.11
N ASN A 79 5.59 -14.65 37.57
CA ASN A 79 6.30 -13.82 36.60
C ASN A 79 5.51 -13.60 35.30
N ILE A 80 4.72 -14.59 34.88
CA ILE A 80 3.82 -14.45 33.72
C ILE A 80 2.80 -13.32 33.94
N THR A 81 2.31 -13.12 35.16
CA THR A 81 1.42 -12.00 35.44
C THR A 81 2.14 -10.66 35.40
N TYR A 82 3.38 -10.57 35.89
CA TYR A 82 4.18 -9.36 35.70
C TYR A 82 4.37 -9.04 34.22
N ILE A 83 4.60 -10.06 33.38
CA ILE A 83 4.70 -9.88 31.93
C ILE A 83 3.39 -9.34 31.34
N ILE A 84 2.25 -9.90 31.73
CA ILE A 84 0.93 -9.44 31.28
C ILE A 84 0.67 -7.99 31.71
N GLN A 85 0.89 -7.68 32.99
CA GLN A 85 0.70 -6.33 33.53
C GLN A 85 1.65 -5.32 32.84
N GLY A 86 2.92 -5.69 32.65
CA GLY A 86 3.91 -4.89 31.92
C GLY A 86 3.53 -4.65 30.46
N GLY A 87 2.98 -5.67 29.80
CA GLY A 87 2.39 -5.56 28.46
C GLY A 87 1.28 -4.52 28.42
N PHE A 88 0.35 -4.55 29.37
CA PHE A 88 -0.74 -3.57 29.43
C PHE A 88 -0.23 -2.14 29.64
N TRP A 89 0.74 -1.93 30.52
CA TRP A 89 1.37 -0.61 30.68
C TRP A 89 2.01 -0.13 29.37
N CYS A 90 2.66 -1.03 28.62
CA CYS A 90 3.21 -0.70 27.30
C CYS A 90 2.13 -0.37 26.25
N LYS A 91 0.91 -0.92 26.40
CA LYS A 91 -0.27 -0.60 25.58
C LYS A 91 -1.04 0.64 26.05
N GLY A 92 -0.70 1.21 27.21
CA GLY A 92 -1.46 2.30 27.82
C GLY A 92 -2.82 1.86 28.41
N ILE A 93 -2.96 0.58 28.75
CA ILE A 93 -4.14 0.02 29.42
C ILE A 93 -3.77 -0.20 30.88
N ASP A 94 -4.66 0.15 31.81
CA ASP A 94 -4.41 0.11 33.25
C ASP A 94 -4.86 -1.24 33.86
N PRO A 95 -3.92 -2.15 34.24
CA PRO A 95 -4.23 -3.39 34.97
C PRO A 95 -4.34 -3.20 36.50
N ALA A 96 -4.46 -1.96 36.97
CA ALA A 96 -4.50 -1.46 38.35
C ALA A 96 -3.21 -1.61 39.17
N ALA A 97 -2.40 -2.64 38.93
CA ALA A 97 -1.18 -2.91 39.67
C ALA A 97 -0.10 -3.58 38.81
N PHE A 98 1.14 -3.50 39.31
CA PHE A 98 2.29 -4.24 38.82
C PHE A 98 2.89 -5.06 39.98
N ASP A 99 2.21 -6.14 40.36
CA ASP A 99 2.53 -6.92 41.57
C ASP A 99 2.58 -8.44 41.34
N GLY A 100 2.44 -8.88 40.08
CA GLY A 100 2.51 -10.28 39.70
C GLY A 100 1.32 -11.12 40.13
N LYS A 101 0.19 -10.49 40.48
CA LYS A 101 -1.07 -11.19 40.79
C LYS A 101 -2.11 -10.92 39.72
N PHE A 102 -2.70 -11.98 39.18
CA PHE A 102 -3.79 -11.85 38.23
C PHE A 102 -5.06 -11.62 39.03
N THR A 103 -5.56 -10.38 39.06
CA THR A 103 -6.77 -9.99 39.80
C THR A 103 -7.96 -9.82 38.85
N SER A 104 -9.13 -9.48 39.39
CA SER A 104 -10.27 -9.02 38.59
C SER A 104 -9.94 -7.77 37.77
N ASP A 105 -9.03 -6.93 38.23
CA ASP A 105 -8.65 -5.70 37.53
C ASP A 105 -7.75 -6.03 36.33
N THR A 106 -6.81 -6.98 36.49
CA THR A 106 -6.03 -7.50 35.34
C THR A 106 -6.92 -8.21 34.32
N ALA A 107 -7.90 -8.99 34.78
CA ALA A 107 -8.92 -9.58 33.89
C ALA A 107 -9.76 -8.50 33.16
N SER A 108 -10.05 -7.37 33.83
CA SER A 108 -10.77 -6.26 33.22
C SER A 108 -9.93 -5.52 32.17
N ALA A 109 -8.61 -5.45 32.35
CA ALA A 109 -7.70 -4.93 31.32
C ALA A 109 -7.68 -5.84 30.07
N VAL A 110 -7.75 -7.17 30.25
CA VAL A 110 -7.93 -8.13 29.14
C VAL A 110 -9.22 -7.82 28.39
N THR A 111 -10.35 -7.77 29.08
CA THR A 111 -11.66 -7.41 28.48
C THR A 111 -11.57 -6.07 27.73
N THR A 112 -10.98 -5.05 28.34
CA THR A 112 -10.82 -3.72 27.72
C THR A 112 -10.05 -3.79 26.40
N MET A 113 -8.93 -4.52 26.37
CA MET A 113 -8.16 -4.69 25.14
C MET A 113 -8.93 -5.47 24.08
N LYS A 114 -9.67 -6.53 24.45
CA LYS A 114 -10.51 -7.27 23.50
C LYS A 114 -11.60 -6.39 22.89
N GLU A 115 -12.25 -5.54 23.69
CA GLU A 115 -13.22 -4.54 23.22
C GLU A 115 -12.57 -3.51 22.29
N TYR A 116 -11.38 -3.02 22.64
CA TYR A 116 -10.63 -2.08 21.81
C TYR A 116 -10.19 -2.69 20.47
N ALA A 117 -9.82 -3.97 20.47
CA ALA A 117 -9.51 -4.75 19.28
C ALA A 117 -10.76 -5.19 18.49
N GLY A 118 -11.98 -5.00 19.01
CA GLY A 118 -13.23 -5.37 18.34
C GLY A 118 -13.53 -6.87 18.37
N LEU A 119 -12.97 -7.64 19.29
CA LEU A 119 -13.19 -9.08 19.34
C LEU A 119 -14.62 -9.41 19.79
N SER A 120 -15.17 -10.50 19.25
CA SER A 120 -16.48 -11.03 19.65
C SER A 120 -16.48 -11.63 21.06
N ASP A 121 -15.36 -12.25 21.46
CA ASP A 121 -15.10 -12.65 22.83
C ASP A 121 -14.62 -11.44 23.64
N THR A 122 -15.36 -11.09 24.68
CA THR A 122 -15.03 -10.00 25.62
C THR A 122 -14.73 -10.53 27.03
N SER A 123 -14.56 -11.84 27.19
CA SER A 123 -14.19 -12.43 28.47
C SER A 123 -12.75 -12.06 28.88
N GLY A 124 -12.47 -12.08 30.19
CA GLY A 124 -11.14 -11.82 30.74
C GLY A 124 -10.15 -13.00 30.63
N THR A 125 -10.42 -13.97 29.76
CA THR A 125 -9.52 -15.11 29.50
C THR A 125 -8.45 -14.75 28.48
N LEU A 126 -7.34 -15.49 28.50
CA LEU A 126 -6.21 -15.30 27.61
C LEU A 126 -6.11 -16.47 26.64
N ASP A 127 -5.57 -16.20 25.46
CA ASP A 127 -5.03 -17.20 24.54
C ASP A 127 -3.74 -16.68 23.92
N SER A 128 -3.08 -17.51 23.12
CA SER A 128 -1.82 -17.16 22.47
C SER A 128 -1.96 -16.00 21.47
N GLN A 129 -3.12 -15.86 20.80
CA GLN A 129 -3.36 -14.75 19.87
C GLN A 129 -3.43 -13.41 20.62
N PHE A 130 -4.17 -13.38 21.73
CA PHE A 130 -4.23 -12.22 22.62
C PHE A 130 -2.85 -11.88 23.17
N MET A 131 -2.09 -12.89 23.62
CA MET A 131 -0.77 -12.66 24.18
C MET A 131 0.22 -12.14 23.14
N ALA A 132 0.16 -12.65 21.90
CA ALA A 132 0.96 -12.12 20.79
C ALA A 132 0.60 -10.66 20.47
N ALA A 133 -0.69 -10.31 20.51
CA ALA A 133 -1.17 -8.95 20.32
C ALA A 133 -0.79 -8.01 21.48
N LEU A 134 -0.74 -8.52 22.70
CA LEU A 134 -0.29 -7.79 23.88
C LEU A 134 1.23 -7.54 23.82
N LEU A 135 2.00 -8.51 23.34
CA LEU A 135 3.47 -8.45 23.27
C LEU A 135 3.99 -8.07 21.88
N ASN A 136 3.38 -7.05 21.27
CA ASN A 136 3.84 -6.43 20.05
C ASN A 136 3.67 -4.90 20.11
N MET A 137 3.93 -4.18 19.02
CA MET A 137 3.77 -2.72 18.96
C MET A 137 2.39 -2.24 18.44
N SER A 138 1.43 -3.14 18.20
CA SER A 138 0.10 -2.78 17.73
C SER A 138 -0.63 -1.88 18.73
N ALA A 139 -1.27 -0.82 18.24
CA ALA A 139 -2.14 0.04 19.04
C ALA A 139 -3.61 -0.34 18.83
N PHE A 140 -4.40 -0.34 19.91
CA PHE A 140 -5.83 -0.68 19.89
C PHE A 140 -6.74 0.53 20.21
N THR A 141 -6.13 1.68 20.43
CA THR A 141 -6.77 2.98 20.65
C THR A 141 -6.50 3.90 19.47
N LEU A 142 -7.41 4.82 19.20
CA LEU A 142 -7.22 5.84 18.15
C LEU A 142 -5.94 6.65 18.41
N VAL A 143 -5.03 6.66 17.44
CA VAL A 143 -3.82 7.49 17.49
C VAL A 143 -4.10 8.92 17.00
N ALA A 144 -3.21 9.87 17.29
CA ALA A 144 -3.43 11.29 17.02
C ALA A 144 -3.77 11.62 15.55
N ASN A 145 -3.19 10.88 14.60
CA ASN A 145 -3.43 11.04 13.16
C ASN A 145 -4.39 9.97 12.59
N GLY A 146 -5.04 9.20 13.46
CA GLY A 146 -5.98 8.16 13.08
C GLY A 146 -7.38 8.71 12.79
N TYR A 147 -8.15 7.97 12.00
CA TYR A 147 -9.55 8.25 11.70
C TYR A 147 -10.47 7.26 12.41
N GLU A 148 -11.47 7.77 13.14
CA GLU A 148 -12.41 6.93 13.91
C GLU A 148 -13.16 5.91 13.03
N LYS A 149 -13.45 6.27 11.77
CA LYS A 149 -14.07 5.35 10.82
C LYS A 149 -13.15 4.23 10.38
N ILE A 150 -11.85 4.50 10.19
CA ILE A 150 -10.87 3.44 9.90
C ILE A 150 -10.78 2.53 11.12
N ARG A 151 -10.78 3.09 12.33
CA ARG A 151 -10.78 2.31 13.57
C ARG A 151 -12.00 1.39 13.67
N THR A 152 -13.20 1.90 13.38
CA THR A 152 -14.43 1.10 13.35
C THR A 152 -14.33 -0.05 12.34
N MET A 153 -13.77 0.22 11.15
CA MET A 153 -13.51 -0.81 10.14
C MET A 153 -12.50 -1.86 10.64
N GLN A 154 -11.38 -1.45 11.23
CA GLN A 154 -10.37 -2.37 11.81
C GLN A 154 -10.97 -3.27 12.88
N GLN A 155 -11.79 -2.70 13.79
CA GLN A 155 -12.49 -3.46 14.82
C GLN A 155 -13.45 -4.49 14.20
N GLN A 156 -14.21 -4.10 13.18
CA GLN A 156 -15.12 -5.02 12.49
C GLN A 156 -14.37 -6.12 11.73
N LEU A 157 -13.22 -5.80 11.13
CA LEU A 157 -12.36 -6.79 10.47
C LEU A 157 -11.85 -7.84 11.46
N ASN A 158 -11.36 -7.41 12.63
CA ASN A 158 -10.98 -8.32 13.71
C ASN A 158 -12.18 -9.11 14.25
N HIS A 159 -13.37 -8.52 14.34
CA HIS A 159 -14.58 -9.20 14.81
C HIS A 159 -14.99 -10.36 13.88
N ASP A 160 -15.09 -10.08 12.58
CA ASP A 160 -15.71 -10.97 11.60
C ASP A 160 -14.71 -11.95 10.97
N TYR A 161 -13.43 -11.55 10.86
CA TYR A 161 -12.41 -12.29 10.11
C TYR A 161 -11.18 -12.68 10.94
N LEU A 162 -11.32 -12.74 12.28
CA LEU A 162 -10.24 -13.10 13.22
C LEU A 162 -9.45 -14.35 12.81
N ALA A 163 -10.14 -15.37 12.31
CA ALA A 163 -9.55 -16.65 11.92
C ALA A 163 -8.56 -16.53 10.74
N TYR A 164 -8.67 -15.49 9.93
CA TYR A 164 -7.82 -15.27 8.75
C TYR A 164 -6.59 -14.43 9.08
N THR A 165 -6.74 -13.43 9.94
CA THR A 165 -5.69 -12.42 10.18
C THR A 165 -5.05 -12.49 11.57
N GLY A 166 -5.72 -13.14 12.53
CA GLY A 166 -5.47 -12.87 13.94
C GLY A 166 -5.85 -11.43 14.33
N ILE A 167 -5.34 -10.98 15.47
CA ILE A 167 -5.66 -9.67 16.03
C ILE A 167 -4.74 -8.60 15.43
N LEU A 168 -5.29 -7.70 14.63
CA LEU A 168 -4.57 -6.57 14.02
C LEU A 168 -4.82 -5.25 14.77
N PRO A 169 -3.95 -4.22 14.61
CA PRO A 169 -4.15 -2.91 15.22
C PRO A 169 -5.52 -2.29 14.92
N CYS A 170 -6.05 -1.55 15.90
CA CYS A 170 -7.27 -0.74 15.79
C CYS A 170 -6.94 0.72 16.15
N ASP A 171 -5.98 1.27 15.42
CA ASP A 171 -5.37 2.59 15.65
C ASP A 171 -6.01 3.72 14.83
N GLY A 172 -6.86 3.38 13.86
CA GLY A 172 -7.46 4.32 12.92
C GLY A 172 -6.55 4.72 11.76
N VAL A 173 -5.42 4.03 11.56
CA VAL A 173 -4.51 4.28 10.43
C VAL A 173 -4.64 3.13 9.43
N TYR A 174 -5.00 3.46 8.19
CA TYR A 174 -5.02 2.46 7.12
C TYR A 174 -3.59 2.15 6.69
N GLN A 175 -3.19 0.90 6.90
CA GLN A 175 -1.82 0.42 6.67
C GLN A 175 -1.85 -0.92 5.93
N ARG A 176 -0.66 -1.45 5.62
CA ARG A 176 -0.50 -2.72 4.88
C ARG A 176 -1.37 -3.83 5.46
N ASP A 177 -1.28 -4.05 6.77
CA ASP A 177 -2.02 -5.13 7.44
C ASP A 177 -3.53 -4.92 7.35
N THR A 178 -4.00 -3.67 7.40
CA THR A 178 -5.42 -3.36 7.18
C THR A 178 -5.83 -3.68 5.74
N ASN A 179 -5.03 -3.33 4.73
CA ASN A 179 -5.35 -3.70 3.35
C ASN A 179 -5.38 -5.22 3.15
N THR A 180 -4.39 -5.93 3.70
CA THR A 180 -4.35 -7.40 3.68
C THR A 180 -5.59 -7.99 4.36
N ALA A 181 -6.04 -7.42 5.47
CA ALA A 181 -7.29 -7.82 6.13
C ALA A 181 -8.53 -7.57 5.27
N LEU A 182 -8.61 -6.47 4.51
CA LEU A 182 -9.70 -6.27 3.54
C LEU A 182 -9.72 -7.35 2.44
N ILE A 183 -8.54 -7.77 1.96
CA ILE A 183 -8.45 -8.84 0.96
C ILE A 183 -8.85 -10.19 1.57
N TYR A 184 -8.43 -10.48 2.80
CA TYR A 184 -8.90 -11.67 3.52
C TYR A 184 -10.41 -11.65 3.74
N ALA A 185 -10.99 -10.49 4.09
CA ALA A 185 -12.44 -10.34 4.20
C ALA A 185 -13.14 -10.67 2.87
N LEU A 186 -12.64 -10.15 1.73
CA LEU A 186 -13.16 -10.51 0.41
C LEU A 186 -13.08 -12.02 0.15
N GLN A 187 -11.92 -12.63 0.40
CA GLN A 187 -11.70 -14.07 0.20
C GLN A 187 -12.60 -14.94 1.09
N ALA A 188 -12.83 -14.53 2.33
CA ALA A 188 -13.73 -15.20 3.25
C ALA A 188 -15.18 -15.16 2.73
N GLU A 189 -15.64 -14.00 2.24
CA GLU A 189 -16.98 -13.85 1.66
C GLU A 189 -17.12 -14.58 0.31
N GLU A 190 -16.04 -14.70 -0.47
CA GLU A 190 -15.94 -15.56 -1.66
C GLU A 190 -16.05 -17.07 -1.32
N GLY A 191 -15.95 -17.42 -0.03
CA GLY A 191 -16.07 -18.80 0.47
C GLY A 191 -14.75 -19.55 0.54
N LEU A 192 -13.60 -18.87 0.46
CA LEU A 192 -12.28 -19.48 0.64
C LEU A 192 -12.02 -19.73 2.13
N ASP A 193 -11.57 -20.93 2.47
CA ASP A 193 -11.16 -21.27 3.83
C ASP A 193 -9.82 -20.63 4.22
N THR A 194 -9.47 -20.68 5.51
CA THR A 194 -8.25 -20.06 6.05
C THR A 194 -6.95 -20.67 5.52
N ASP A 195 -6.99 -21.91 5.00
CA ASP A 195 -5.83 -22.58 4.41
C ASP A 195 -5.62 -22.20 2.95
N THR A 196 -6.69 -21.75 2.27
CA THR A 196 -6.70 -21.37 0.85
C THR A 196 -6.56 -19.85 0.67
N ALA A 197 -7.18 -19.06 1.54
CA ALA A 197 -7.09 -17.61 1.53
C ALA A 197 -5.64 -17.16 1.76
N SER A 198 -5.20 -16.16 1.00
CA SER A 198 -3.79 -15.74 0.95
C SER A 198 -3.57 -14.28 1.34
N GLY A 199 -4.64 -13.49 1.48
CA GLY A 199 -4.53 -12.03 1.66
C GLY A 199 -3.93 -11.32 0.45
N THR A 200 -3.78 -12.02 -0.68
CA THR A 200 -3.31 -11.48 -1.96
C THR A 200 -4.39 -11.61 -3.03
N TYR A 201 -4.52 -10.60 -3.89
CA TYR A 201 -5.53 -10.58 -4.96
C TYR A 201 -5.07 -11.38 -6.19
N GLY A 202 -4.96 -12.70 -6.04
CA GLY A 202 -4.52 -13.62 -7.09
C GLY A 202 -5.64 -14.05 -8.05
N PRO A 203 -5.33 -14.92 -9.03
CA PRO A 203 -6.29 -15.38 -10.05
C PRO A 203 -7.57 -15.98 -9.47
N MET A 204 -7.51 -16.69 -8.34
CA MET A 204 -8.69 -17.25 -7.68
C MET A 204 -9.62 -16.18 -7.13
N THR A 205 -9.07 -15.16 -6.44
CA THR A 205 -9.86 -14.02 -5.98
C THR A 205 -10.44 -13.26 -7.18
N GLN A 206 -9.69 -13.08 -8.27
CA GLN A 206 -10.23 -12.45 -9.49
C GLN A 206 -11.42 -13.22 -10.08
N GLU A 207 -11.35 -14.55 -10.11
CA GLU A 207 -12.43 -15.40 -10.61
C GLU A 207 -13.69 -15.33 -9.73
N LEU A 208 -13.52 -15.24 -8.41
CA LEU A 208 -14.60 -15.27 -7.44
C LEU A 208 -15.16 -13.89 -7.08
N THR A 209 -14.47 -12.81 -7.44
CA THR A 209 -14.89 -11.45 -7.14
C THR A 209 -16.31 -11.20 -7.66
N PRO A 210 -17.25 -10.79 -6.81
CA PRO A 210 -18.63 -10.62 -7.22
C PRO A 210 -18.82 -9.30 -7.99
N THR A 211 -20.00 -9.18 -8.60
CA THR A 211 -20.57 -7.88 -8.95
C THR A 211 -21.69 -7.59 -7.96
N VAL A 212 -21.57 -6.49 -7.22
CA VAL A 212 -22.63 -5.96 -6.35
C VAL A 212 -23.34 -4.80 -7.04
N SER A 213 -24.60 -4.56 -6.70
CA SER A 213 -25.47 -3.61 -7.39
C SER A 213 -26.44 -2.92 -6.45
N THR A 214 -27.02 -1.80 -6.90
CA THR A 214 -27.98 -1.01 -6.10
C THR A 214 -29.13 -1.88 -5.57
N GLY A 215 -29.32 -1.86 -4.26
CA GLY A 215 -30.32 -2.68 -3.56
C GLY A 215 -29.79 -3.97 -2.94
N ASP A 216 -28.55 -4.36 -3.22
CA ASP A 216 -27.89 -5.46 -2.53
C ASP A 216 -27.61 -5.10 -1.06
N ASP A 217 -27.72 -6.11 -0.19
CA ASP A 217 -27.47 -6.01 1.25
C ASP A 217 -26.64 -7.22 1.70
N ASN A 218 -25.31 -7.06 1.73
CA ASN A 218 -24.36 -8.14 2.04
C ASN A 218 -22.95 -7.61 2.40
N ASN A 219 -22.07 -8.50 2.84
CA ASN A 219 -20.72 -8.13 3.26
C ASN A 219 -19.80 -7.71 2.11
N PHE A 220 -20.03 -8.15 0.86
CA PHE A 220 -19.27 -7.64 -0.29
C PHE A 220 -19.51 -6.15 -0.52
N VAL A 221 -20.75 -5.68 -0.30
CA VAL A 221 -21.05 -4.26 -0.31
C VAL A 221 -20.35 -3.54 0.85
N ARG A 222 -20.26 -4.14 2.03
CA ARG A 222 -19.52 -3.54 3.16
C ARG A 222 -18.03 -3.39 2.83
N ILE A 223 -17.44 -4.39 2.20
CA ILE A 223 -16.05 -4.36 1.71
C ILE A 223 -15.88 -3.28 0.64
N LEU A 224 -16.84 -3.12 -0.29
CA LEU A 224 -16.86 -2.01 -1.24
C LEU A 224 -16.91 -0.65 -0.53
N GLN A 225 -17.78 -0.49 0.47
CA GLN A 225 -17.92 0.75 1.25
C GLN A 225 -16.62 1.11 1.98
N TRP A 226 -15.96 0.12 2.60
CA TRP A 226 -14.64 0.27 3.21
C TRP A 226 -13.58 0.68 2.19
N GLY A 227 -13.50 -0.05 1.07
CA GLY A 227 -12.59 0.24 -0.04
C GLY A 227 -12.73 1.67 -0.55
N LEU A 228 -13.97 2.13 -0.80
CA LEU A 228 -14.25 3.49 -1.24
C LEU A 228 -13.85 4.54 -0.19
N TYR A 229 -14.02 4.25 1.10
CA TYR A 229 -13.62 5.18 2.16
C TYR A 229 -12.09 5.33 2.27
N VAL A 230 -11.34 4.23 2.24
CA VAL A 230 -9.87 4.28 2.33
C VAL A 230 -9.22 4.82 1.05
N ASN A 231 -9.94 4.78 -0.07
CA ASN A 231 -9.52 5.39 -1.33
C ASN A 231 -10.07 6.81 -1.50
N ASN A 232 -9.39 7.76 -0.85
CA ASN A 232 -9.70 9.20 -0.91
C ASN A 232 -11.08 9.58 -0.37
N GLN A 233 -11.59 8.81 0.60
CA GLN A 233 -12.91 9.06 1.23
C GLN A 233 -14.04 9.20 0.21
N ALA A 234 -13.96 8.46 -0.91
CA ALA A 234 -14.94 8.51 -1.98
C ALA A 234 -16.37 8.21 -1.47
N TYR A 235 -16.47 7.38 -0.42
CA TYR A 235 -17.72 7.14 0.30
C TYR A 235 -17.58 7.44 1.80
N THR A 236 -18.38 8.37 2.33
CA THR A 236 -18.37 8.73 3.76
C THR A 236 -19.65 8.34 4.51
N GLY A 237 -20.51 7.49 3.96
CA GLY A 237 -21.73 6.99 4.61
C GLY A 237 -21.52 5.82 5.57
N ALA A 238 -22.58 5.12 5.97
CA ALA A 238 -22.48 4.01 6.94
C ALA A 238 -21.86 2.75 6.31
N PHE A 239 -21.13 1.97 7.11
CA PHE A 239 -20.58 0.67 6.68
C PHE A 239 -21.56 -0.47 6.98
N ASP A 240 -22.80 -0.32 6.53
CA ASP A 240 -23.90 -1.23 6.85
C ASP A 240 -23.96 -2.47 5.94
N GLY A 241 -23.30 -2.44 4.77
CA GLY A 241 -23.43 -3.48 3.76
C GLY A 241 -24.61 -3.29 2.80
N SER A 242 -25.29 -2.14 2.84
CA SER A 242 -26.39 -1.82 1.94
C SER A 242 -25.94 -0.93 0.77
N TYR A 243 -26.19 -1.38 -0.46
CA TYR A 243 -25.81 -0.64 -1.67
C TYR A 243 -26.87 0.41 -1.98
N THR A 244 -26.76 1.54 -1.29
CA THR A 244 -27.68 2.68 -1.43
C THR A 244 -27.34 3.56 -2.64
N LEU A 245 -28.18 4.56 -2.90
CA LEU A 245 -27.91 5.58 -3.93
C LEU A 245 -26.64 6.40 -3.65
N ASP A 246 -26.26 6.54 -2.38
CA ASP A 246 -25.02 7.22 -1.99
C ASP A 246 -23.79 6.38 -2.36
N VAL A 247 -23.86 5.06 -2.15
CA VAL A 247 -22.83 4.11 -2.62
C VAL A 247 -22.75 4.16 -4.14
N SER A 248 -23.89 4.14 -4.84
CA SER A 248 -23.95 4.26 -6.30
C SER A 248 -23.26 5.53 -6.81
N SER A 249 -23.57 6.68 -6.21
CA SER A 249 -22.96 7.96 -6.58
C SER A 249 -21.44 7.97 -6.34
N SER A 250 -21.00 7.31 -5.27
CA SER A 250 -19.58 7.18 -4.92
C SER A 250 -18.83 6.27 -5.89
N VAL A 251 -19.43 5.15 -6.29
CA VAL A 251 -18.89 4.25 -7.32
C VAL A 251 -18.81 4.97 -8.67
N ALA A 252 -19.84 5.70 -9.08
CA ALA A 252 -19.81 6.46 -10.34
C ALA A 252 -18.68 7.49 -10.35
N THR A 253 -18.47 8.18 -9.22
CA THR A 253 -17.36 9.14 -9.05
C THR A 253 -16.01 8.42 -9.12
N PHE A 254 -15.87 7.29 -8.42
CA PHE A 254 -14.64 6.49 -8.43
C PHE A 254 -14.32 5.90 -9.81
N GLU A 255 -15.32 5.38 -10.52
CA GLU A 255 -15.19 4.89 -11.90
C GLU A 255 -14.67 6.00 -12.81
N SER A 256 -15.27 7.19 -12.73
CA SER A 256 -14.80 8.36 -13.49
C SER A 256 -13.37 8.73 -13.12
N ASP A 257 -13.07 8.85 -11.82
CA ASP A 257 -11.75 9.22 -11.30
C ASP A 257 -10.67 8.21 -11.67
N MET A 258 -11.00 6.93 -11.81
CA MET A 258 -10.07 5.85 -12.15
C MET A 258 -10.10 5.48 -13.65
N ALA A 259 -10.95 6.17 -14.44
CA ALA A 259 -11.33 5.81 -15.80
C ALA A 259 -11.60 4.33 -15.98
N LEU A 260 -12.40 3.76 -15.08
CA LEU A 260 -12.92 2.41 -15.20
C LEU A 260 -14.06 2.39 -16.24
N PRO A 261 -14.40 1.21 -16.77
CA PRO A 261 -15.65 1.06 -17.52
C PRO A 261 -16.83 1.60 -16.69
N GLU A 262 -17.51 2.63 -17.19
CA GLU A 262 -18.55 3.30 -16.45
C GLU A 262 -19.81 2.43 -16.39
N THR A 263 -20.26 2.10 -15.16
CA THR A 263 -21.58 1.51 -14.90
C THR A 263 -22.59 2.56 -14.45
N SER A 264 -22.18 3.84 -14.45
CA SER A 264 -22.87 4.94 -13.76
C SER A 264 -23.06 4.66 -12.27
N GLY A 265 -22.19 3.83 -11.69
CA GLY A 265 -22.27 3.36 -10.31
C GLY A 265 -23.45 2.45 -9.99
N VAL A 266 -24.20 1.95 -10.98
CA VAL A 266 -25.31 1.02 -10.76
C VAL A 266 -24.81 -0.31 -10.17
N SER A 267 -23.55 -0.65 -10.45
CA SER A 267 -22.88 -1.85 -9.96
C SER A 267 -21.37 -1.63 -9.77
N ALA A 268 -20.75 -2.45 -8.92
CA ALA A 268 -19.31 -2.53 -8.77
C ALA A 268 -18.87 -3.98 -8.92
N GLY A 269 -18.03 -4.26 -9.93
CA GLY A 269 -17.48 -5.58 -10.21
C GLY A 269 -15.95 -5.61 -10.13
N LEU A 270 -15.34 -6.60 -10.78
CA LEU A 270 -13.89 -6.89 -10.71
C LEU A 270 -13.00 -5.64 -10.86
N ASP A 271 -13.24 -4.81 -11.87
CA ASP A 271 -12.43 -3.61 -12.13
C ASP A 271 -12.48 -2.61 -10.96
N VAL A 272 -13.63 -2.45 -10.31
CA VAL A 272 -13.79 -1.55 -9.16
C VAL A 272 -13.09 -2.16 -7.94
N PHE A 273 -13.36 -3.42 -7.61
CA PHE A 273 -12.74 -4.08 -6.46
C PHE A 273 -11.22 -4.13 -6.57
N MET A 274 -10.67 -4.54 -7.71
CA MET A 274 -9.22 -4.55 -7.91
C MET A 274 -8.62 -3.14 -7.82
N SER A 275 -9.29 -2.11 -8.34
CA SER A 275 -8.80 -0.73 -8.26
C SER A 275 -8.83 -0.12 -6.86
N LEU A 276 -9.65 -0.67 -5.97
CA LEU A 276 -9.75 -0.31 -4.56
C LEU A 276 -8.73 -1.07 -3.70
N LEU A 277 -8.53 -2.36 -3.96
CA LEU A 277 -7.77 -3.28 -3.09
C LEU A 277 -6.34 -3.55 -3.57
N THR A 278 -6.00 -3.17 -4.81
CA THR A 278 -4.66 -3.31 -5.38
C THR A 278 -4.19 -2.00 -5.99
N SER A 279 -2.88 -1.76 -5.94
CA SER A 279 -2.28 -0.55 -6.54
C SER A 279 -2.41 -0.54 -8.06
N ALA A 280 -2.29 -1.72 -8.69
CA ALA A 280 -2.30 -1.90 -10.14
C ALA A 280 -3.72 -1.95 -10.75
N GLY A 281 -4.78 -2.08 -9.94
CA GLY A 281 -6.11 -2.34 -10.46
C GLY A 281 -6.18 -3.67 -11.24
N ASN A 282 -7.17 -3.79 -12.15
CA ASN A 282 -7.25 -4.94 -13.05
C ASN A 282 -6.26 -4.76 -14.22
N PRO A 283 -5.20 -5.58 -14.35
CA PRO A 283 -4.24 -5.48 -15.46
C PRO A 283 -4.80 -6.04 -16.78
N ASP A 284 -5.89 -6.80 -16.75
CA ASP A 284 -6.49 -7.39 -17.95
C ASP A 284 -7.52 -6.46 -18.61
N ARG A 285 -7.78 -5.28 -18.03
CA ARG A 285 -8.70 -4.30 -18.61
C ARG A 285 -8.11 -3.63 -19.85
N ASP A 286 -8.98 -3.25 -20.78
CA ASP A 286 -8.59 -2.50 -21.96
C ASP A 286 -7.96 -1.15 -21.56
N ALA A 287 -6.89 -0.79 -22.26
CA ALA A 287 -6.20 0.48 -22.09
C ALA A 287 -6.14 1.22 -23.41
N VAL A 288 -6.37 2.54 -23.35
CA VAL A 288 -6.19 3.43 -24.51
C VAL A 288 -4.79 4.05 -24.56
N ALA A 289 -3.93 3.66 -23.62
CA ALA A 289 -2.63 4.27 -23.40
C ALA A 289 -1.56 3.31 -22.88
N CYS A 290 -0.31 3.56 -23.29
CA CYS A 290 0.87 2.86 -22.81
C CYS A 290 2.05 3.82 -22.65
N ASP A 291 3.09 3.39 -21.95
CA ASP A 291 4.42 3.99 -22.01
C ASP A 291 5.48 2.92 -22.29
N THR A 292 6.61 3.35 -22.84
CA THR A 292 7.75 2.46 -23.01
C THR A 292 9.05 3.27 -23.00
N SER A 293 10.13 2.63 -22.55
CA SER A 293 11.49 3.13 -22.69
C SER A 293 12.12 2.82 -24.04
N HIS A 294 11.42 2.10 -24.93
CA HIS A 294 11.87 1.80 -26.28
C HIS A 294 11.47 2.90 -27.27
N GLN A 295 12.36 3.27 -28.18
CA GLN A 295 11.98 4.11 -29.33
C GLN A 295 11.16 3.30 -30.31
N ILE A 296 9.97 3.77 -30.62
CA ILE A 296 8.95 3.05 -31.40
C ILE A 296 9.19 3.24 -32.90
N ASP A 297 9.17 2.15 -33.65
CA ASP A 297 9.25 2.18 -35.11
C ASP A 297 7.86 2.30 -35.80
N ALA A 298 7.86 2.43 -37.13
CA ALA A 298 6.63 2.63 -37.89
C ALA A 298 5.66 1.42 -37.87
N ASN A 299 6.19 0.20 -37.79
CA ASN A 299 5.36 -1.00 -37.71
C ASN A 299 4.73 -1.13 -36.31
N GLU A 300 5.51 -0.84 -35.28
CA GLU A 300 5.06 -0.83 -33.89
C GLU A 300 4.01 0.25 -33.65
N ALA A 301 4.20 1.46 -34.16
CA ALA A 301 3.21 2.53 -34.09
C ALA A 301 1.89 2.13 -34.77
N ALA A 302 1.96 1.51 -35.96
CA ALA A 302 0.77 1.00 -36.64
C ALA A 302 0.08 -0.12 -35.85
N ALA A 303 0.85 -1.01 -35.21
CA ALA A 303 0.33 -2.07 -34.36
C ALA A 303 -0.36 -1.52 -33.11
N LEU A 304 0.22 -0.52 -32.43
CA LEU A 304 -0.37 0.16 -31.28
C LEU A 304 -1.71 0.79 -31.64
N ASN A 305 -1.77 1.56 -32.74
CA ASN A 305 -3.02 2.16 -33.20
C ASN A 305 -4.07 1.09 -33.56
N SER A 306 -3.65 0.02 -34.24
CA SER A 306 -4.55 -1.09 -34.61
C SER A 306 -5.09 -1.86 -33.38
N ALA A 307 -4.33 -1.87 -32.28
CA ALA A 307 -4.74 -2.44 -31.01
C ALA A 307 -5.62 -1.50 -30.16
N GLY A 308 -5.96 -0.31 -30.66
CA GLY A 308 -6.87 0.64 -30.01
C GLY A 308 -6.20 1.65 -29.09
N TYR A 309 -4.86 1.65 -29.01
CA TYR A 309 -4.12 2.68 -28.28
C TYR A 309 -4.25 4.02 -29.01
N LYS A 310 -4.40 5.08 -28.21
CA LYS A 310 -4.52 6.47 -28.68
C LYS A 310 -3.37 7.33 -28.18
N TYR A 311 -2.79 6.97 -27.04
CA TYR A 311 -1.80 7.77 -26.34
C TYR A 311 -0.55 6.95 -26.01
N VAL A 312 0.62 7.52 -26.24
CA VAL A 312 1.90 6.89 -25.96
C VAL A 312 2.76 7.82 -25.11
N GLY A 313 3.16 7.33 -23.95
CA GLY A 313 4.07 7.98 -23.02
C GLY A 313 5.49 7.76 -23.49
N ARG A 314 6.20 8.85 -23.79
CA ARG A 314 7.59 8.77 -24.24
C ARG A 314 8.48 9.70 -23.44
N TYR A 315 9.66 9.18 -23.12
CA TYR A 315 10.60 9.87 -22.26
C TYR A 315 11.33 10.96 -23.04
N LEU A 316 11.44 12.16 -22.50
CA LEU A 316 12.09 13.29 -23.16
C LEU A 316 13.60 13.11 -23.30
N THR A 317 14.21 12.37 -22.37
CA THR A 317 15.66 12.25 -22.19
C THR A 317 16.06 10.84 -21.79
N GLY A 318 17.38 10.62 -21.72
CA GLY A 318 17.97 9.47 -21.05
C GLY A 318 18.12 8.22 -21.89
N THR A 319 18.65 7.20 -21.23
CA THR A 319 18.89 5.84 -21.72
C THR A 319 18.24 4.84 -20.78
N ALA A 320 18.09 3.59 -21.23
CA ALA A 320 17.62 2.46 -20.42
C ALA A 320 18.65 1.34 -20.44
N GLY A 321 18.84 0.65 -19.32
CA GLY A 321 19.88 -0.38 -19.17
C GLY A 321 21.19 0.19 -18.63
N THR A 322 22.21 -0.67 -18.49
CA THR A 322 23.53 -0.28 -17.96
C THR A 322 24.65 -0.97 -18.75
N GLY A 323 25.76 -0.26 -18.95
CA GLY A 323 26.91 -0.81 -19.67
C GLY A 323 26.57 -1.22 -21.10
N SER A 324 26.84 -2.46 -21.48
CA SER A 324 26.61 -2.93 -22.86
C SER A 324 25.15 -3.12 -23.26
N SER A 325 24.19 -3.04 -22.33
CA SER A 325 22.75 -3.11 -22.60
C SER A 325 22.07 -1.75 -22.59
N GLU A 326 22.84 -0.66 -22.46
CA GLU A 326 22.32 0.70 -22.50
C GLU A 326 21.80 1.03 -23.91
N VAL A 327 20.55 1.47 -23.98
CA VAL A 327 19.85 1.83 -25.22
C VAL A 327 19.15 3.18 -25.05
N ASP A 328 18.97 3.90 -26.16
CA ASP A 328 18.30 5.20 -26.16
C ASP A 328 16.85 5.08 -25.69
N LYS A 329 16.51 5.83 -24.64
CA LYS A 329 15.16 5.89 -24.05
C LYS A 329 14.39 7.12 -24.52
N ASN A 330 15.13 8.16 -24.90
CA ASN A 330 14.62 9.46 -25.28
C ASN A 330 13.79 9.42 -26.59
N LEU A 331 12.79 10.28 -26.65
CA LEU A 331 11.99 10.58 -27.83
C LEU A 331 12.82 11.35 -28.87
N THR A 332 12.55 11.12 -30.15
CA THR A 332 13.20 11.83 -31.26
C THR A 332 12.18 12.49 -32.19
N THR A 333 12.58 13.51 -32.95
CA THR A 333 11.70 14.16 -33.96
C THR A 333 11.21 13.17 -35.03
N SER A 334 12.04 12.19 -35.40
CA SER A 334 11.65 11.12 -36.33
C SER A 334 10.57 10.23 -35.72
N GLU A 335 10.73 9.82 -34.46
CA GLU A 335 9.73 9.03 -33.73
C GLU A 335 8.41 9.80 -33.55
N ILE A 336 8.46 11.11 -33.25
CA ILE A 336 7.26 11.97 -33.19
C ILE A 336 6.49 11.91 -34.51
N SER A 337 7.21 12.01 -35.64
CA SER A 337 6.58 11.92 -36.97
C SER A 337 5.98 10.54 -37.22
N ILE A 338 6.64 9.47 -36.77
CA ILE A 338 6.14 8.09 -36.90
C ILE A 338 4.84 7.91 -36.12
N LEU A 339 4.82 8.31 -34.84
CA LEU A 339 3.67 8.15 -33.95
C LEU A 339 2.47 8.98 -34.43
N THR A 340 2.68 10.24 -34.76
CA THR A 340 1.59 11.14 -35.22
C THR A 340 1.04 10.74 -36.59
N ASN A 341 1.89 10.29 -37.53
CA ASN A 341 1.42 9.75 -38.82
C ASN A 341 0.61 8.44 -38.65
N ALA A 342 0.87 7.67 -37.59
CA ALA A 342 0.09 6.49 -37.25
C ALA A 342 -1.24 6.83 -36.54
N GLY A 343 -1.51 8.12 -36.26
CA GLY A 343 -2.71 8.58 -35.56
C GLY A 343 -2.62 8.54 -34.04
N LEU A 344 -1.42 8.30 -33.48
CA LEU A 344 -1.17 8.28 -32.05
C LEU A 344 -0.82 9.67 -31.52
N LYS A 345 -1.23 9.96 -30.29
CA LYS A 345 -0.87 11.16 -29.54
C LYS A 345 0.23 10.84 -28.52
N ILE A 346 1.08 11.81 -28.23
CA ILE A 346 2.24 11.62 -27.36
C ILE A 346 2.04 12.43 -26.08
N PHE A 347 2.36 11.83 -24.93
CA PHE A 347 2.52 12.60 -23.68
C PHE A 347 3.96 12.47 -23.16
N PRO A 348 4.64 13.59 -22.87
CA PRO A 348 6.04 13.57 -22.49
C PRO A 348 6.24 13.18 -21.02
N ILE A 349 7.18 12.27 -20.78
CA ILE A 349 7.62 11.83 -19.46
C ILE A 349 9.06 12.28 -19.23
N TYR A 350 9.39 12.72 -18.02
CA TYR A 350 10.77 12.95 -17.60
C TYR A 350 11.15 11.97 -16.49
N GLN A 351 12.21 11.20 -16.75
CA GLN A 351 12.81 10.28 -15.78
C GLN A 351 14.27 10.00 -16.16
N ASP A 352 15.19 10.52 -15.37
CA ASP A 352 16.65 10.40 -15.54
C ASP A 352 17.30 10.01 -14.21
N GLY A 353 18.51 9.45 -14.26
CA GLY A 353 19.33 9.20 -13.07
C GLY A 353 18.73 8.17 -12.10
N ALA A 354 19.11 8.27 -10.82
CA ALA A 354 18.67 7.38 -9.74
C ALA A 354 17.28 7.77 -9.21
N SER A 355 16.30 7.92 -10.08
CA SER A 355 14.91 8.27 -9.70
C SER A 355 14.19 7.17 -8.90
N ASP A 356 14.89 6.06 -8.63
CA ASP A 356 14.53 4.91 -7.80
C ASP A 356 15.10 4.99 -6.37
N ASP A 357 15.77 6.10 -6.03
CA ASP A 357 16.35 6.39 -4.71
C ASP A 357 15.69 7.64 -4.11
N GLU A 358 15.29 7.60 -2.84
CA GLU A 358 14.68 8.74 -2.16
C GLU A 358 15.60 9.96 -2.11
N ASP A 359 16.92 9.75 -1.96
CA ASP A 359 17.93 10.81 -1.89
C ASP A 359 18.03 11.64 -3.19
N TYR A 360 17.48 11.11 -4.29
CA TYR A 360 17.39 11.84 -5.55
C TYR A 360 16.48 13.07 -5.46
N PHE A 361 15.40 12.96 -4.70
CA PHE A 361 14.30 13.92 -4.69
C PHE A 361 14.61 15.14 -3.83
N THR A 362 15.50 16.00 -4.33
CA THR A 362 15.86 17.27 -3.70
C THR A 362 15.40 18.46 -4.53
N GLN A 363 15.22 19.63 -3.90
CA GLN A 363 14.83 20.86 -4.60
C GLN A 363 15.83 21.28 -5.69
N THR A 364 17.13 21.16 -5.43
CA THR A 364 18.17 21.49 -6.43
C THR A 364 18.08 20.55 -7.62
N LYS A 365 17.85 19.25 -7.36
CA LYS A 365 17.68 18.26 -8.42
C LYS A 365 16.44 18.55 -9.25
N GLY A 366 15.31 18.83 -8.61
CA GLY A 366 14.07 19.22 -9.27
C GLY A 366 14.22 20.44 -10.17
N SER A 367 14.93 21.48 -9.73
CA SER A 367 15.20 22.66 -10.56
C SER A 367 16.03 22.34 -11.80
N SER A 368 17.09 21.53 -11.64
CA SER A 368 17.89 21.07 -12.77
C SER A 368 17.07 20.24 -13.76
N ASP A 369 16.25 19.32 -13.24
CA ASP A 369 15.44 18.38 -14.02
C ASP A 369 14.30 19.08 -14.75
N GLY A 370 13.61 20.02 -14.09
CA GLY A 370 12.60 20.88 -14.72
C GLY A 370 13.17 21.66 -15.91
N ARG A 371 14.39 22.21 -15.77
CA ARG A 371 15.06 22.91 -16.87
C ARG A 371 15.47 21.98 -18.01
N LYS A 372 15.96 20.78 -17.71
CA LYS A 372 16.32 19.77 -18.72
C LYS A 372 15.09 19.32 -19.50
N ALA A 373 14.01 18.99 -18.79
CA ALA A 373 12.74 18.60 -19.38
C ALA A 373 12.17 19.70 -20.28
N GLY A 374 12.14 20.95 -19.80
CA GLY A 374 11.67 22.09 -20.59
C GLY A 374 12.50 22.33 -21.85
N LEU A 375 13.84 22.25 -21.76
CA LEU A 375 14.72 22.38 -22.94
C LEU A 375 14.46 21.26 -23.96
N ALA A 376 14.37 20.01 -23.51
CA ALA A 376 14.16 18.86 -24.38
C ALA A 376 12.78 18.93 -25.07
N ALA A 377 11.72 19.23 -24.32
CA ALA A 377 10.36 19.35 -24.88
C ALA A 377 10.27 20.49 -25.91
N MET A 378 10.88 21.66 -25.63
CA MET A 378 10.94 22.77 -26.57
C MET A 378 11.71 22.42 -27.84
N GLN A 379 12.85 21.71 -27.73
CA GLN A 379 13.64 21.26 -28.88
C GLN A 379 12.91 20.21 -29.75
N LEU A 380 12.11 19.36 -29.11
CA LEU A 380 11.26 18.37 -29.77
C LEU A 380 10.00 19.00 -30.39
N GLY A 381 9.72 20.27 -30.09
CA GLY A 381 8.64 21.05 -30.69
C GLY A 381 7.28 20.92 -30.01
N PHE A 382 7.22 20.43 -28.77
CA PHE A 382 5.96 20.39 -28.01
C PHE A 382 5.40 21.81 -27.83
N PRO A 383 4.08 22.01 -28.01
CA PRO A 383 3.47 23.33 -27.86
C PRO A 383 3.44 23.79 -26.40
N ASP A 384 3.31 25.10 -26.22
CA ASP A 384 3.00 25.70 -24.92
C ASP A 384 1.79 25.02 -24.27
N ASP A 385 1.71 25.09 -22.94
CA ASP A 385 0.70 24.44 -22.11
C ASP A 385 0.73 22.89 -22.10
N THR A 386 1.65 22.24 -22.84
CA THR A 386 1.88 20.79 -22.73
C THR A 386 2.26 20.41 -21.30
N ILE A 387 1.68 19.33 -20.79
CA ILE A 387 1.98 18.78 -19.47
C ILE A 387 3.14 17.78 -19.59
N ILE A 388 4.20 17.98 -18.83
CA ILE A 388 5.31 17.05 -18.70
C ILE A 388 5.17 16.28 -17.38
N TYR A 389 5.14 14.94 -17.46
CA TYR A 389 5.01 14.07 -16.30
C TYR A 389 6.39 13.73 -15.72
N PHE A 390 6.68 14.24 -14.53
CA PHE A 390 7.91 13.92 -13.81
C PHE A 390 7.71 12.65 -12.97
N ALA A 391 8.55 11.65 -13.19
CA ALA A 391 8.45 10.35 -12.52
C ALA A 391 9.06 10.39 -11.11
N VAL A 392 8.33 9.81 -10.15
CA VAL A 392 8.80 9.39 -8.83
C VAL A 392 8.70 7.86 -8.84
N ASP A 393 9.81 7.18 -9.16
CA ASP A 393 9.85 5.72 -9.40
C ASP A 393 10.40 4.99 -8.18
N VAL A 394 9.93 5.41 -7.00
CA VAL A 394 10.29 4.89 -5.67
C VAL A 394 9.06 4.92 -4.76
N ASP A 395 8.96 3.96 -3.85
CA ASP A 395 7.86 3.84 -2.89
C ASP A 395 8.09 4.73 -1.67
N ILE A 396 7.73 6.02 -1.78
CA ILE A 396 7.82 6.98 -0.67
C ILE A 396 6.71 6.73 0.37
N GLN A 397 7.10 6.61 1.63
CA GLN A 397 6.16 6.54 2.75
C GLN A 397 5.51 7.90 3.01
N ASP A 398 4.28 7.90 3.53
CA ASP A 398 3.51 9.14 3.76
C ASP A 398 4.28 10.19 4.58
N GLY A 399 4.99 9.75 5.63
CA GLY A 399 5.79 10.63 6.49
C GLY A 399 7.00 11.28 5.80
N ASP A 400 7.47 10.73 4.69
CA ASP A 400 8.69 11.17 3.99
C ASP A 400 8.39 12.08 2.79
N ILE A 401 7.13 12.18 2.35
CA ILE A 401 6.71 12.99 1.19
C ILE A 401 7.14 14.46 1.33
N ALA A 402 6.90 15.05 2.51
CA ALA A 402 7.22 16.45 2.78
C ALA A 402 8.73 16.74 2.80
N GLY A 403 9.55 15.74 3.14
CA GLY A 403 11.01 15.84 3.16
C GLY A 403 11.68 15.61 1.81
N THR A 404 10.97 14.99 0.86
CA THR A 404 11.54 14.46 -0.39
C THR A 404 10.84 15.02 -1.63
N VAL A 405 9.65 14.51 -1.94
CA VAL A 405 8.92 14.79 -3.18
C VAL A 405 8.44 16.24 -3.25
N GLU A 406 7.95 16.81 -2.14
CA GLU A 406 7.52 18.22 -2.09
C GLU A 406 8.67 19.20 -2.42
N PRO A 407 9.86 19.11 -1.77
CA PRO A 407 11.03 19.89 -2.17
C PRO A 407 11.40 19.72 -3.64
N TYR A 408 11.42 18.48 -4.14
CA TYR A 408 11.72 18.19 -5.54
C TYR A 408 10.73 18.87 -6.49
N PHE A 409 9.42 18.73 -6.29
CA PHE A 409 8.40 19.34 -7.14
C PHE A 409 8.37 20.87 -7.03
N THR A 410 8.71 21.43 -5.87
CA THR A 410 8.98 22.87 -5.73
C THR A 410 10.12 23.31 -6.66
N GLY A 411 11.20 22.52 -6.71
CA GLY A 411 12.31 22.70 -7.65
C GLY A 411 11.87 22.60 -9.11
N VAL A 412 11.12 21.55 -9.46
CA VAL A 412 10.61 21.31 -10.82
C VAL A 412 9.78 22.49 -11.31
N ALA A 413 8.81 22.95 -10.50
CA ALA A 413 7.98 24.10 -10.82
C ALA A 413 8.82 25.36 -11.10
N SER A 414 9.89 25.59 -10.33
CA SER A 414 10.82 26.69 -10.58
C SER A 414 11.62 26.51 -11.88
N GLY A 415 12.14 25.31 -12.14
CA GLY A 415 13.00 25.02 -13.28
C GLY A 415 12.28 25.05 -14.63
N ILE A 416 10.98 24.70 -14.65
CA ILE A 416 10.18 24.62 -15.89
C ILE A 416 9.47 25.93 -16.24
N ASN A 417 9.28 26.85 -15.28
CA ASN A 417 8.42 28.04 -15.41
C ASN A 417 8.73 28.91 -16.65
N SER A 418 9.98 28.96 -17.10
CA SER A 418 10.38 29.77 -18.27
C SER A 418 10.08 29.13 -19.63
N PHE A 419 9.58 27.89 -19.67
CA PHE A 419 9.42 27.11 -20.90
C PHE A 419 7.98 27.00 -21.41
N GLY A 420 7.00 27.57 -20.71
CA GLY A 420 5.59 27.53 -21.13
C GLY A 420 4.88 26.18 -20.92
N PHE A 421 5.53 25.20 -20.27
CA PHE A 421 4.95 23.88 -19.99
C PHE A 421 4.34 23.79 -18.59
N LYS A 422 3.43 22.82 -18.41
CA LYS A 422 2.78 22.51 -17.13
C LYS A 422 3.44 21.29 -16.46
N VAL A 423 3.42 21.28 -15.14
CA VAL A 423 3.93 20.17 -14.33
C VAL A 423 2.85 19.12 -14.14
N GLY A 424 3.17 17.89 -14.53
CA GLY A 424 2.45 16.67 -14.14
C GLY A 424 3.34 15.76 -13.29
N ILE A 425 2.72 14.85 -12.55
CA ILE A 425 3.40 13.85 -11.73
C ILE A 425 3.05 12.43 -12.18
N TYR A 426 4.05 11.56 -12.24
CA TYR A 426 3.92 10.11 -12.42
C TYR A 426 4.47 9.43 -11.17
N ALA A 427 3.60 8.93 -10.30
CA ALA A 427 3.98 8.41 -8.97
C ALA A 427 2.93 7.45 -8.42
N THR A 428 3.14 6.92 -7.21
CA THR A 428 2.09 6.19 -6.47
C THR A 428 0.91 7.12 -6.11
N ARG A 429 -0.26 6.53 -5.82
CA ARG A 429 -1.52 7.28 -5.59
C ARG A 429 -1.40 8.33 -4.49
N ASN A 430 -0.82 7.96 -3.35
CA ASN A 430 -0.67 8.85 -2.21
C ASN A 430 0.22 10.05 -2.57
N VAL A 431 1.43 9.78 -3.08
CA VAL A 431 2.39 10.81 -3.51
C VAL A 431 1.77 11.76 -4.52
N ALA A 432 1.14 11.25 -5.57
CA ALA A 432 0.54 12.09 -6.59
C ALA A 432 -0.60 12.97 -6.03
N ASN A 433 -1.41 12.44 -5.11
CA ASN A 433 -2.51 13.20 -4.51
C ASN A 433 -2.00 14.34 -3.63
N THR A 434 -0.97 14.08 -2.82
CA THR A 434 -0.35 15.11 -1.96
C THR A 434 0.19 16.25 -2.81
N ILE A 435 1.04 15.94 -3.80
CA ILE A 435 1.66 16.96 -4.67
C ILE A 435 0.63 17.76 -5.49
N ILE A 436 -0.48 17.14 -5.92
CA ILE A 436 -1.58 17.84 -6.59
C ILE A 436 -2.32 18.76 -5.61
N THR A 437 -2.58 18.30 -4.38
CA THR A 437 -3.28 19.07 -3.35
C THR A 437 -2.47 20.28 -2.91
N ASP A 438 -1.14 20.15 -2.85
CA ASP A 438 -0.22 21.26 -2.55
C ASP A 438 -0.07 22.25 -3.71
N GLY A 439 -0.68 21.97 -4.87
CA GLY A 439 -0.63 22.82 -6.05
C GLY A 439 0.73 22.82 -6.77
N LEU A 440 1.59 21.84 -6.48
CA LEU A 440 2.92 21.71 -7.07
C LEU A 440 2.91 20.97 -8.42
N ALA A 441 1.85 20.23 -8.71
CA ALA A 441 1.53 19.68 -10.03
C ALA A 441 0.07 19.98 -10.39
N THR A 442 -0.25 19.88 -11.68
CA THR A 442 -1.60 20.16 -12.20
C THR A 442 -2.35 18.91 -12.67
N LYS A 443 -1.63 17.82 -12.93
CA LYS A 443 -2.16 16.53 -13.41
C LYS A 443 -1.34 15.37 -12.88
N ARG A 444 -1.99 14.23 -12.67
CA ARG A 444 -1.38 12.99 -12.18
C ARG A 444 -1.56 11.85 -13.17
N SER A 445 -0.59 10.95 -13.22
CA SER A 445 -0.63 9.69 -13.94
C SER A 445 -0.15 8.57 -13.01
N PHE A 446 -0.74 7.37 -13.14
CA PHE A 446 -0.38 6.22 -12.32
C PHE A 446 0.26 5.12 -13.18
N PRO A 447 1.42 4.59 -12.79
CA PRO A 447 1.92 3.34 -13.33
C PRO A 447 0.91 2.21 -13.07
N THR A 448 0.65 1.34 -14.05
CA THR A 448 0.09 -0.01 -13.76
C THR A 448 1.03 -0.84 -12.88
N CYS A 449 2.31 -0.47 -12.84
CA CYS A 449 3.39 -1.34 -12.39
C CYS A 449 4.41 -0.60 -11.49
N LEU A 450 3.93 0.25 -10.57
CA LEU A 450 4.55 0.34 -9.24
C LEU A 450 3.77 -0.63 -8.36
N LEU A 451 4.14 -1.89 -8.56
CA LEU A 451 4.03 -2.94 -7.56
C LEU A 451 4.90 -2.49 -6.38
N ASP A 452 4.29 -1.96 -5.32
CA ASP A 452 4.16 -2.74 -4.08
C ASP A 452 3.66 -1.92 -2.88
N PHE A 453 2.57 -2.41 -2.28
CA PHE A 453 2.53 -2.58 -0.82
C PHE A 453 2.93 -4.02 -0.42
N LEU A 454 3.53 -4.81 -1.32
CA LEU A 454 3.83 -6.23 -1.12
C LEU A 454 5.22 -6.59 -1.66
N ALA A 455 6.27 -6.30 -0.87
CA ALA A 455 7.67 -6.64 -1.11
C ALA A 455 7.93 -7.82 -2.08
N ILE A 456 8.08 -7.50 -3.36
CA ILE A 456 8.74 -8.32 -4.36
C ILE A 456 9.74 -7.41 -5.05
N SER A 457 11.02 -7.58 -4.72
CA SER A 457 12.10 -6.86 -5.39
C SER A 457 11.93 -6.91 -6.92
N VAL A 458 12.30 -5.83 -7.61
CA VAL A 458 12.39 -5.73 -9.09
C VAL A 458 13.08 -6.94 -9.73
N SER A 459 13.89 -7.70 -8.98
CA SER A 459 14.54 -8.94 -9.41
C SER A 459 13.57 -10.12 -9.63
N GLN A 460 12.44 -10.21 -8.93
CA GLN A 460 11.49 -11.33 -9.05
C GLN A 460 10.44 -11.12 -10.15
N CYS A 461 10.10 -9.88 -10.52
CA CYS A 461 9.37 -9.61 -11.76
C CYS A 461 10.13 -10.05 -13.01
N ARG A 462 11.48 -10.00 -12.98
CA ARG A 462 12.31 -10.60 -14.04
C ARG A 462 12.26 -12.13 -14.05
N ALA A 463 11.95 -12.77 -12.91
CA ALA A 463 11.92 -14.23 -12.77
C ALA A 463 10.55 -14.86 -13.10
N ASN A 464 9.43 -14.16 -12.85
CA ASN A 464 8.09 -14.76 -12.92
C ASN A 464 7.33 -14.58 -14.25
N GLY A 465 7.90 -13.93 -15.27
CA GLY A 465 7.32 -13.96 -16.62
C GLY A 465 5.90 -13.40 -16.75
N LEU A 466 5.43 -12.60 -15.80
CA LEU A 466 4.18 -11.83 -15.79
C LEU A 466 4.30 -10.65 -16.77
N LEU A 467 4.48 -10.98 -18.04
CA LEU A 467 4.32 -10.09 -19.17
C LEU A 467 2.98 -10.46 -19.80
N ILE A 468 2.02 -9.54 -19.65
CA ILE A 468 0.74 -9.41 -20.34
C ILE A 468 0.64 -10.37 -21.54
N SER A 469 -0.19 -11.40 -21.41
CA SER A 469 -0.39 -12.44 -22.42
C SER A 469 -0.91 -11.87 -23.76
N SER A 470 -1.54 -10.69 -23.74
CA SER A 470 -2.10 -10.06 -24.94
C SER A 470 -1.03 -9.51 -25.90
N MET A 471 0.11 -8.98 -25.41
CA MET A 471 1.19 -8.47 -26.27
C MET A 471 2.08 -9.57 -26.87
N LYS A 472 2.27 -10.70 -26.18
CA LYS A 472 3.03 -11.84 -26.74
C LYS A 472 2.37 -12.40 -28.00
N SER A 473 1.04 -12.32 -28.13
CA SER A 473 0.34 -12.82 -29.32
C SER A 473 0.45 -11.87 -30.53
N LEU A 474 0.51 -10.55 -30.30
CA LEU A 474 0.63 -9.54 -31.36
C LEU A 474 2.02 -9.53 -32.01
N LEU A 475 3.08 -9.77 -31.23
CA LEU A 475 4.47 -9.75 -31.73
C LEU A 475 4.97 -11.09 -32.30
N THR A 476 4.20 -12.18 -32.18
CA THR A 476 4.63 -13.54 -32.63
C THR A 476 4.15 -13.95 -34.02
N THR A 477 3.39 -13.10 -34.72
CA THR A 477 2.88 -13.42 -36.08
C THR A 477 3.79 -12.96 -37.22
N SER A 478 4.95 -12.35 -36.94
CA SER A 478 5.99 -12.07 -37.93
C SER A 478 7.14 -13.08 -37.82
N THR A 479 7.43 -13.75 -38.93
CA THR A 479 8.34 -14.90 -38.99
C THR A 479 9.81 -14.49 -38.83
N SER A 480 10.52 -15.23 -37.95
CA SER A 480 11.99 -15.37 -37.88
C SER A 480 12.82 -14.12 -37.50
N ILE A 481 13.20 -14.00 -36.22
CA ILE A 481 14.58 -13.69 -35.74
C ILE A 481 14.68 -14.06 -34.25
N ARG A 482 15.75 -14.76 -33.86
CA ARG A 482 16.13 -15.08 -32.48
C ARG A 482 16.95 -13.94 -31.87
N SER A 483 16.44 -13.25 -30.85
CA SER A 483 17.23 -12.61 -29.78
C SER A 483 16.31 -12.19 -28.63
N PRO A 484 16.67 -12.39 -27.34
CA PRO A 484 15.85 -11.96 -26.22
C PRO A 484 16.20 -10.50 -25.90
N LEU A 485 15.50 -9.54 -26.51
CA LEU A 485 15.36 -8.20 -25.92
C LEU A 485 14.09 -8.22 -25.08
N THR A 486 14.25 -8.08 -23.76
CA THR A 486 13.12 -7.86 -22.86
C THR A 486 12.67 -6.41 -23.02
N VAL A 487 11.82 -6.13 -24.03
CA VAL A 487 11.14 -4.84 -24.15
C VAL A 487 10.09 -4.77 -23.05
N VAL A 488 10.26 -3.86 -22.09
CA VAL A 488 9.25 -3.59 -21.06
C VAL A 488 8.28 -2.56 -21.65
N VAL A 489 7.11 -3.04 -22.07
CA VAL A 489 5.95 -2.19 -22.35
C VAL A 489 5.05 -2.26 -21.12
N ARG A 490 4.82 -1.10 -20.48
CA ARG A 490 3.87 -1.00 -19.37
C ARG A 490 2.56 -0.47 -19.93
N GLN A 491 1.46 -1.15 -19.65
CA GLN A 491 0.15 -0.53 -19.79
C GLN A 491 0.08 0.67 -18.82
N LEU A 492 -0.69 1.70 -19.11
CA LEU A 492 -1.05 2.72 -18.11
C LEU A 492 -2.55 2.59 -17.80
N LEU A 493 -2.91 2.53 -16.52
CA LEU A 493 -4.26 2.90 -16.09
C LEU A 493 -4.32 4.43 -16.20
N MET A 494 -4.69 4.94 -17.37
CA MET A 494 -4.96 6.36 -17.53
C MET A 494 -6.21 6.73 -16.74
N ILE A 495 -6.14 7.81 -15.97
CA ILE A 495 -7.28 8.46 -15.32
C ILE A 495 -7.90 9.49 -16.27
N PHE A 496 -9.21 9.74 -16.16
CA PHE A 496 -9.96 10.71 -16.99
C PHE A 496 -9.37 12.13 -16.94
N GLN A 497 -8.68 12.51 -15.86
CA GLN A 497 -7.96 13.79 -15.81
C GLN A 497 -6.84 13.89 -16.86
N LEU A 498 -6.34 12.78 -17.41
CA LEU A 498 -5.51 12.75 -18.61
C LEU A 498 -6.35 12.84 -19.90
N VAL A 499 -7.49 12.15 -20.03
CA VAL A 499 -8.29 12.16 -21.27
C VAL A 499 -8.75 13.58 -21.64
N ALA A 500 -9.19 14.38 -20.65
CA ALA A 500 -9.51 15.79 -20.86
C ALA A 500 -8.28 16.71 -21.00
N ALA A 501 -7.10 16.29 -20.51
CA ALA A 501 -5.85 17.06 -20.60
C ALA A 501 -5.04 16.76 -21.88
N LEU A 502 -5.26 15.62 -22.51
CA LEU A 502 -4.63 15.20 -23.75
C LEU A 502 -5.27 15.86 -24.99
N GLU A 503 -6.38 16.57 -24.84
CA GLU A 503 -6.89 17.48 -25.86
C GLU A 503 -6.09 18.79 -25.93
N VAL A 504 -5.30 19.13 -24.90
CA VAL A 504 -4.54 20.40 -24.82
C VAL A 504 -3.04 20.21 -25.12
N ALA A 505 -2.53 18.98 -25.16
CA ALA A 505 -1.10 18.65 -25.30
C ALA A 505 -0.68 18.26 -26.74
N MET A 506 -1.26 18.87 -27.78
CA MET A 506 -1.21 18.31 -29.13
C MET A 506 -0.08 18.82 -30.04
N ILE A 507 0.76 17.88 -30.53
CA ILE A 507 1.26 17.89 -31.92
C ILE A 507 0.46 16.88 -32.70
#